data_AF-A0A6G1KG50-F1
#
_entry.id   AF-A0A6G1KG50-F1
#
_cell.length_a   1.000
_cell.length_b   1.000
_cell.length_c   1.000
_cell.angle_alpha   90.00
_cell.angle_beta   90.00
_cell.angle_gamma   90.00
#
_symmetry.space_group_name_H-M   'P 1'
#
loop_
_entity.id
_entity.type
_entity.pdbx_description
1 polymer ?
#
loop_
_entity_poly.entity_id
_entity_poly.type
_entity_poly.pdbx_seq_one_letter_code
_entity_poly.pdbx_strand_id
1 'polypeptide(L)'
;MFRRIAAVVPAHAGRVLSASARPTIASPIRAAAPATASANGRRQYHEKDKSNVFSLLDHYNRPRNVGSMSKTDTDVGTGLVGAPACGDVMKLQIRVDPNNNTISDVKFKTFGCGSAIASSSYLTELVRGMKLEDAAKIRNTEIAKELCLPPVKLHCSMLAEDAIKSAISNYYTKNPNARRTDLGGTSAALPKVEVEVETITEPKVATA
;
A
#
# COMPACT_ATOMS: atom_id res chain seq x y z
N MET A 1 -64.36 -20.32 -11.65
CA MET A 1 -65.52 -19.97 -12.47
C MET A 1 -66.17 -18.74 -11.86
N PHE A 2 -66.24 -17.62 -12.55
CA PHE A 2 -67.36 -16.67 -12.59
C PHE A 2 -66.94 -15.52 -13.52
N ARG A 3 -67.46 -15.59 -14.74
CA ARG A 3 -67.42 -14.56 -15.79
C ARG A 3 -68.40 -13.44 -15.43
N ARG A 4 -68.18 -12.28 -16.09
CA ARG A 4 -69.15 -11.30 -16.65
C ARG A 4 -68.79 -9.87 -16.17
N ILE A 5 -68.89 -8.79 -16.94
CA ILE A 5 -69.32 -8.51 -18.32
C ILE A 5 -68.76 -7.11 -18.64
N ALA A 6 -68.27 -6.91 -19.86
CA ALA A 6 -67.99 -5.59 -20.39
C ALA A 6 -69.30 -4.86 -20.71
N ALA A 7 -69.41 -3.59 -20.31
CA ALA A 7 -70.42 -2.68 -20.81
C ALA A 7 -69.74 -1.54 -21.55
N VAL A 8 -70.20 -1.33 -22.78
CA VAL A 8 -69.76 -0.32 -23.77
C VAL A 8 -70.84 0.78 -23.83
N VAL A 9 -70.45 1.95 -24.37
CA VAL A 9 -71.28 2.99 -25.05
C VAL A 9 -71.66 4.21 -24.17
N PRO A 10 -71.80 5.47 -24.68
CA PRO A 10 -71.29 6.14 -25.90
C PRO A 10 -70.50 7.46 -25.62
N ALA A 11 -69.97 8.02 -26.72
CA ALA A 11 -69.36 9.34 -26.87
C ALA A 11 -70.35 10.52 -26.94
N HIS A 12 -69.93 11.71 -26.50
CA HIS A 12 -70.28 13.06 -27.02
C HIS A 12 -69.14 14.02 -26.60
N ALA A 13 -68.32 14.52 -27.52
CA ALA A 13 -68.53 15.73 -28.32
C ALA A 13 -68.65 17.01 -27.48
N GLY A 14 -67.56 17.79 -27.43
CA GLY A 14 -67.51 19.08 -26.74
C GLY A 14 -66.15 19.76 -26.92
N ARG A 15 -65.83 20.14 -28.16
CA ARG A 15 -64.63 20.94 -28.49
C ARG A 15 -64.91 22.39 -28.13
N VAL A 16 -64.28 22.89 -27.06
CA VAL A 16 -64.19 24.34 -26.79
C VAL A 16 -62.74 24.75 -26.97
N LEU A 17 -62.47 25.44 -28.08
CA LEU A 17 -61.20 26.10 -28.36
C LEU A 17 -61.11 27.34 -27.49
N SER A 18 -60.37 27.28 -26.38
CA SER A 18 -59.94 28.47 -25.67
C SER A 18 -58.52 28.80 -26.08
N ALA A 19 -58.39 29.80 -26.96
CA ALA A 19 -57.12 30.38 -27.35
C ALA A 19 -56.57 31.22 -26.19
N SER A 20 -55.76 30.60 -25.32
CA SER A 20 -54.96 31.35 -24.35
C SER A 20 -53.64 31.75 -25.02
N ALA A 21 -53.58 32.99 -25.47
CA ALA A 21 -52.37 33.64 -25.93
C ALA A 21 -51.35 33.67 -24.78
N ARG A 22 -50.29 32.85 -24.87
CA ARG A 22 -49.14 32.96 -23.96
C ARG A 22 -48.29 34.16 -24.39
N PRO A 23 -47.89 35.05 -23.48
CA PRO A 23 -46.94 36.10 -23.78
C PRO A 23 -45.55 35.46 -24.02
N THR A 24 -44.98 35.69 -25.19
CA THR A 24 -43.59 35.34 -25.48
C THR A 24 -42.68 36.35 -24.79
N ILE A 25 -42.21 36.01 -23.60
CA ILE A 25 -41.08 36.69 -22.96
C ILE A 25 -39.83 36.27 -23.74
N ALA A 26 -39.33 37.16 -24.60
CA ALA A 26 -38.07 37.00 -25.27
C ALA A 26 -36.94 36.96 -24.22
N SER A 27 -36.37 35.78 -24.01
CA SER A 27 -35.12 35.65 -23.25
C SER A 27 -33.97 36.13 -24.13
N PRO A 28 -33.05 36.98 -23.64
CA PRO A 28 -31.81 37.21 -24.37
C PRO A 28 -31.03 35.90 -24.36
N ILE A 29 -30.71 35.39 -25.54
CA ILE A 29 -29.76 34.29 -25.73
C ILE A 29 -28.43 34.80 -25.20
N ARG A 30 -28.10 34.48 -23.94
CA ARG A 30 -26.74 34.58 -23.44
C ARG A 30 -25.97 33.49 -24.17
N ALA A 31 -25.26 33.87 -25.23
CA ALA A 31 -24.29 33.01 -25.89
C ALA A 31 -23.22 32.66 -24.84
N ALA A 32 -23.41 31.55 -24.14
CA ALA A 32 -22.35 30.91 -23.40
C ALA A 32 -21.38 30.36 -24.44
N ALA A 33 -20.28 31.08 -24.67
CA ALA A 33 -19.13 30.49 -25.34
C ALA A 33 -18.82 29.15 -24.64
N PRO A 34 -18.51 28.07 -25.37
CA PRO A 34 -18.00 26.88 -24.73
C PRO A 34 -16.70 27.29 -24.06
N ALA A 35 -16.69 27.36 -22.72
CA ALA A 35 -15.46 27.36 -21.99
C ALA A 35 -14.74 26.09 -22.43
N THR A 36 -13.67 26.26 -23.20
CA THR A 36 -12.74 25.19 -23.51
C THR A 36 -12.29 24.65 -22.16
N ALA A 37 -12.87 23.52 -21.76
CA ALA A 37 -12.44 22.81 -20.57
C ALA A 37 -10.97 22.47 -20.81
N SER A 38 -10.09 23.20 -20.14
CA SER A 38 -8.65 22.94 -20.18
C SER A 38 -8.44 21.50 -19.71
N ALA A 39 -8.23 20.60 -20.66
CA ALA A 39 -7.95 19.20 -20.44
C ALA A 39 -6.49 18.99 -19.96
N ASN A 40 -6.00 19.85 -19.07
CA ASN A 40 -4.65 19.77 -18.52
C ASN A 40 -4.60 19.94 -17.01
N GLY A 41 -5.61 19.37 -16.32
CA GLY A 41 -5.48 19.00 -14.92
C GLY A 41 -4.62 17.75 -14.73
N ARG A 42 -3.42 17.69 -15.31
CA ARG A 42 -2.42 16.71 -14.84
C ARG A 42 -2.14 17.11 -13.39
N ARG A 43 -2.55 16.29 -12.43
CA ARG A 43 -2.08 16.42 -11.04
C ARG A 43 -0.55 16.26 -11.10
N GLN A 44 0.15 17.39 -11.13
CA GLN A 44 1.60 17.43 -11.17
C GLN A 44 2.11 17.09 -9.77
N TYR A 45 2.28 15.80 -9.51
CA TYR A 45 3.34 15.39 -8.59
C TYR A 45 4.68 15.64 -9.29
N HIS A 46 5.68 16.08 -8.54
CA HIS A 46 6.93 16.67 -9.05
C HIS A 46 7.52 15.90 -10.24
N GLU A 47 7.86 16.65 -11.29
CA GLU A 47 8.36 16.11 -12.57
C GLU A 47 9.68 15.30 -12.44
N LYS A 48 10.38 15.45 -11.31
CA LYS A 48 11.58 14.69 -10.94
C LYS A 48 11.33 13.20 -10.62
N ASP A 49 10.07 12.77 -10.43
CA ASP A 49 9.74 11.39 -10.02
C ASP A 49 9.47 10.45 -11.22
N LYS A 50 9.51 10.94 -12.47
CA LYS A 50 9.04 10.19 -13.65
C LYS A 50 9.85 8.95 -14.00
N SER A 51 11.14 8.86 -13.67
CA SER A 51 11.99 7.72 -14.07
C SER A 51 11.62 6.43 -13.33
N ASN A 52 11.29 6.53 -12.04
CA ASN A 52 11.05 5.36 -11.19
C ASN A 52 9.56 5.04 -11.02
N VAL A 53 8.67 5.98 -11.37
CA VAL A 53 7.23 5.69 -11.54
C VAL A 53 7.01 4.56 -12.55
N PHE A 54 7.92 4.38 -13.51
CA PHE A 54 7.89 3.25 -14.44
C PHE A 54 8.02 1.91 -13.72
N SER A 55 8.92 1.79 -12.74
CA SER A 55 9.11 0.56 -11.94
C SER A 55 7.85 0.23 -11.15
N LEU A 56 7.25 1.23 -10.48
CA LEU A 56 5.98 1.07 -9.77
C LEU A 56 4.88 0.51 -10.69
N LEU A 57 4.73 1.11 -11.87
CA LEU A 57 3.68 0.75 -12.81
C LEU A 57 3.93 -0.62 -13.44
N ASP A 58 5.19 -0.97 -13.70
CA ASP A 58 5.59 -2.27 -14.22
C ASP A 58 5.29 -3.40 -13.23
N HIS A 59 5.67 -3.24 -11.95
CA HIS A 59 5.32 -4.21 -10.91
C HIS A 59 3.81 -4.30 -10.64
N TYR A 60 3.07 -3.23 -10.88
CA TYR A 60 1.61 -3.26 -10.79
C TYR A 60 0.96 -4.03 -11.95
N ASN A 61 1.39 -3.75 -13.19
CA ASN A 61 0.82 -4.36 -14.39
C ASN A 61 1.27 -5.82 -14.58
N ARG A 62 2.50 -6.14 -14.18
CA ARG A 62 3.14 -7.45 -14.33
C ARG A 62 3.80 -7.87 -13.01
N PRO A 63 3.03 -8.13 -11.94
CA PRO A 63 3.59 -8.53 -10.67
C PRO A 63 4.30 -9.88 -10.80
N ARG A 64 5.50 -9.98 -10.23
CA ARG A 64 6.34 -11.17 -10.26
C ARG A 64 6.06 -12.03 -9.03
N ASN A 65 6.34 -13.32 -9.08
CA ASN A 65 6.25 -14.18 -7.88
C ASN A 65 4.87 -14.24 -7.18
N VAL A 66 3.78 -13.90 -7.87
CA VAL A 66 2.42 -14.06 -7.32
C VAL A 66 2.12 -15.54 -7.15
N GLY A 67 1.67 -15.95 -5.96
CA GLY A 67 1.34 -17.33 -5.69
C GLY A 67 1.33 -17.69 -4.22
N SER A 68 1.30 -18.98 -3.92
CA SER A 68 1.41 -19.47 -2.55
C SER A 68 2.16 -20.78 -2.51
N MET A 69 2.81 -21.01 -1.37
CA MET A 69 3.49 -22.26 -1.04
C MET A 69 2.74 -22.98 0.10
N SER A 70 3.03 -24.26 0.29
CA SER A 70 2.45 -25.01 1.40
C SER A 70 2.92 -24.43 2.73
N LYS A 71 1.99 -24.21 3.66
CA LYS A 71 2.31 -23.71 5.00
C LYS A 71 2.87 -24.80 5.91
N THR A 72 2.67 -26.07 5.56
CA THR A 72 3.07 -27.24 6.36
C THR A 72 4.57 -27.50 6.29
N ASP A 73 5.24 -27.03 5.23
CA ASP A 73 6.67 -27.26 5.03
C ASP A 73 7.47 -26.56 6.15
N THR A 74 8.48 -27.26 6.67
CA THR A 74 9.42 -26.75 7.69
C THR A 74 10.28 -25.63 7.14
N ASP A 75 10.60 -25.72 5.85
CA ASP A 75 11.52 -24.81 5.16
C ASP A 75 10.82 -23.52 4.70
N VAL A 76 9.50 -23.43 4.88
CA VAL A 76 8.67 -22.31 4.44
C VAL A 76 8.27 -21.43 5.62
N GLY A 77 8.79 -20.21 5.64
CA GLY A 77 8.33 -19.13 6.53
C GLY A 77 7.12 -18.42 5.92
N THR A 78 6.07 -18.19 6.72
CA THR A 78 4.88 -17.44 6.29
C THR A 78 4.66 -16.22 7.18
N GLY A 79 4.65 -15.04 6.57
CA GLY A 79 4.25 -13.78 7.20
C GLY A 79 2.89 -13.34 6.70
N LEU A 80 1.97 -13.03 7.62
CA LEU A 80 0.68 -12.42 7.30
C LEU A 80 0.60 -11.11 8.10
N VAL A 81 0.51 -10.00 7.38
CA VAL A 81 0.52 -8.65 7.95
C VAL A 81 -0.57 -7.80 7.33
N GLY A 82 -0.92 -6.71 8.02
CA GLY A 82 -1.99 -5.81 7.61
C GLY A 82 -3.32 -6.12 8.29
N ALA A 83 -4.27 -5.21 8.10
CA ALA A 83 -5.59 -5.26 8.73
C ALA A 83 -6.67 -5.02 7.65
N PRO A 84 -7.70 -5.88 7.58
CA PRO A 84 -8.79 -5.70 6.61
C PRO A 84 -9.49 -4.34 6.74
N ALA A 85 -9.53 -3.75 7.93
CA ALA A 85 -10.11 -2.44 8.19
C ALA A 85 -9.36 -1.30 7.47
N CYS A 86 -8.05 -1.43 7.26
CA CYS A 86 -7.22 -0.44 6.57
C CYS A 86 -7.23 -0.64 5.05
N GLY A 87 -7.78 -1.75 4.55
CA GLY A 87 -7.82 -2.09 3.13
C GLY A 87 -6.53 -2.72 2.58
N ASP A 88 -5.48 -2.87 3.39
CA ASP A 88 -4.22 -3.50 2.99
C ASP A 88 -3.90 -4.73 3.85
N VAL A 89 -3.73 -5.89 3.19
CA VAL A 89 -3.37 -7.19 3.80
C VAL A 89 -2.40 -7.91 2.88
N MET A 90 -1.24 -8.27 3.40
CA MET A 90 -0.17 -8.94 2.64
C MET A 90 0.19 -10.28 3.29
N LYS A 91 0.23 -11.33 2.46
CA LYS A 91 0.78 -12.63 2.79
C LYS A 91 2.06 -12.86 2.00
N LEU A 92 3.18 -12.96 2.70
CA LEU A 92 4.49 -13.29 2.13
C LEU A 92 4.89 -14.70 2.58
N GLN A 93 5.38 -15.49 1.64
CA GLN A 93 5.93 -16.81 1.92
C GLN A 93 7.34 -16.90 1.33
N ILE A 94 8.29 -17.30 2.16
CA ILE A 94 9.69 -17.51 1.78
C ILE A 94 10.02 -19.00 1.96
N ARG A 95 10.77 -19.57 1.02
CA ARG A 95 11.39 -20.88 1.15
C ARG A 95 12.88 -20.67 1.38
N VAL A 96 13.41 -21.32 2.40
CA VAL A 96 14.79 -21.17 2.82
C VAL A 96 15.52 -22.48 2.64
N ASP A 97 16.72 -22.42 2.06
CA ASP A 97 17.58 -23.59 1.99
C ASP A 97 18.32 -23.76 3.34
N PRO A 98 18.16 -24.90 4.02
CA PRO A 98 18.68 -25.09 5.38
C PRO A 98 20.21 -25.09 5.45
N ASN A 99 20.89 -25.38 4.35
CA ASN A 99 22.36 -25.48 4.30
C ASN A 99 23.05 -24.10 4.32
N ASN A 100 22.47 -23.11 3.62
CA ASN A 100 23.10 -21.80 3.41
C ASN A 100 22.28 -20.63 3.98
N ASN A 101 21.16 -20.92 4.65
CA ASN A 101 20.20 -19.92 5.16
C ASN A 101 19.84 -18.86 4.10
N THR A 102 19.74 -19.30 2.85
CA THR A 102 19.49 -18.46 1.68
C THR A 102 18.06 -18.69 1.21
N ILE A 103 17.40 -17.62 0.78
CA ILE A 103 16.02 -17.68 0.31
C ILE A 103 16.02 -18.18 -1.14
N SER A 104 15.58 -19.42 -1.37
CA SER A 104 15.54 -20.03 -2.71
C SER A 104 14.32 -19.61 -3.52
N ASP A 105 13.14 -19.52 -2.88
CA ASP A 105 11.93 -19.05 -3.55
C ASP A 105 11.09 -18.17 -2.65
N VAL A 106 10.36 -17.26 -3.28
CA VAL A 106 9.49 -16.29 -2.62
C VAL A 106 8.20 -16.21 -3.40
N LYS A 107 7.08 -16.25 -2.67
CA LYS A 107 5.74 -16.08 -3.21
C LYS A 107 4.95 -15.09 -2.35
N PHE A 108 4.13 -14.28 -2.99
CA PHE A 108 3.24 -13.38 -2.27
C PHE A 108 1.81 -13.41 -2.78
N LYS A 109 0.90 -13.04 -1.88
CA LYS A 109 -0.47 -12.63 -2.19
C LYS A 109 -0.75 -11.37 -1.39
N THR A 110 -1.27 -10.34 -2.04
CA THR A 110 -1.58 -9.09 -1.37
C THR A 110 -2.93 -8.58 -1.83
N PHE A 111 -3.65 -7.97 -0.91
CA PHE A 111 -4.87 -7.22 -1.14
C PHE A 111 -4.60 -5.81 -0.67
N GLY A 112 -4.80 -4.82 -1.54
CA GLY A 112 -4.47 -3.44 -1.22
C GLY A 112 -4.40 -2.56 -2.43
N CYS A 113 -3.94 -1.33 -2.22
CA CYS A 113 -3.77 -0.38 -3.31
C CYS A 113 -2.65 -0.83 -4.28
N GLY A 114 -2.64 -0.27 -5.50
CA GLY A 114 -1.63 -0.62 -6.51
C GLY A 114 -0.18 -0.40 -6.06
N SER A 115 0.05 0.56 -5.15
CA SER A 115 1.36 0.78 -4.55
C SER A 115 1.78 -0.34 -3.60
N ALA A 116 0.84 -0.91 -2.83
CA ALA A 116 1.11 -2.09 -2.01
C ALA A 116 1.46 -3.31 -2.88
N ILE A 117 0.74 -3.53 -3.98
CA ILE A 117 1.04 -4.60 -4.95
C ILE A 117 2.45 -4.44 -5.53
N ALA A 118 2.80 -3.23 -5.96
CA ALA A 118 4.11 -2.95 -6.51
C ALA A 118 5.23 -3.14 -5.48
N SER A 119 5.05 -2.64 -4.24
CA SER A 119 6.00 -2.84 -3.13
C SER A 119 6.19 -4.31 -2.78
N SER A 120 5.11 -5.10 -2.73
CA SER A 120 5.19 -6.55 -2.51
C SER A 120 5.98 -7.24 -3.62
N SER A 121 5.69 -6.92 -4.89
CA SER A 121 6.37 -7.55 -6.02
C SER A 121 7.85 -7.21 -6.07
N TYR A 122 8.20 -5.94 -5.86
CA TYR A 122 9.60 -5.51 -5.84
C TYR A 122 10.37 -6.21 -4.70
N LEU A 123 9.78 -6.25 -3.50
CA LEU A 123 10.39 -6.95 -2.36
C LEU A 123 10.71 -8.41 -2.70
N THR A 124 9.79 -9.13 -3.36
CA THR A 124 10.02 -10.55 -3.67
C THR A 124 11.17 -10.81 -4.64
N GLU A 125 11.48 -9.86 -5.52
CA GLU A 125 12.65 -9.95 -6.39
C GLU A 125 13.92 -9.64 -5.62
N LEU A 126 13.89 -8.59 -4.78
CA LEU A 126 15.02 -8.17 -3.97
C LEU A 126 15.48 -9.28 -3.01
N VAL A 127 14.55 -9.92 -2.29
CA VAL A 127 14.89 -10.93 -1.28
C VAL A 127 15.28 -12.29 -1.86
N ARG A 128 15.04 -12.54 -3.14
CA ARG A 128 15.32 -13.84 -3.75
C ARG A 128 16.83 -14.02 -3.90
N GLY A 129 17.37 -15.11 -3.36
CA GLY A 129 18.81 -15.37 -3.35
C GLY A 129 19.60 -14.62 -2.26
N MET A 130 18.92 -13.82 -1.42
CA MET A 130 19.55 -13.20 -0.25
C MET A 130 19.60 -14.16 0.93
N LYS A 131 20.56 -13.94 1.83
CA LYS A 131 20.59 -14.58 3.15
C LYS A 131 19.50 -13.99 4.04
N LEU A 132 19.01 -14.79 5.00
CA LEU A 132 18.03 -14.33 5.99
C LEU A 132 18.49 -13.10 6.78
N GLU A 133 19.79 -13.02 7.09
CA GLU A 133 20.41 -11.88 7.78
C GLU A 133 20.26 -10.56 7.01
N ASP A 134 20.39 -10.61 5.69
CA ASP A 134 20.36 -9.43 4.86
C ASP A 134 18.92 -9.06 4.49
N ALA A 135 18.08 -10.07 4.27
CA ALA A 135 16.64 -9.87 4.08
C ALA A 135 15.98 -9.20 5.31
N ALA A 136 16.46 -9.49 6.52
CA ALA A 136 15.99 -8.86 7.75
C ALA A 136 16.39 -7.38 7.90
N LYS A 137 17.46 -6.95 7.22
CA LYS A 137 17.98 -5.57 7.29
C LYS A 137 17.28 -4.62 6.33
N ILE A 138 16.52 -5.14 5.36
CA ILE A 138 15.79 -4.34 4.38
C ILE A 138 14.84 -3.39 5.11
N ARG A 139 14.91 -2.11 4.74
CA ARG A 139 14.07 -1.06 5.32
C ARG A 139 13.04 -0.55 4.33
N ASN A 140 11.92 -0.07 4.86
CA ASN A 140 10.88 0.60 4.08
C ASN A 140 11.40 1.79 3.25
N THR A 141 12.48 2.46 3.71
CA THR A 141 13.05 3.63 3.05
C THR A 141 13.73 3.27 1.73
N GLU A 142 14.33 2.10 1.63
CA GLU A 142 14.96 1.59 0.40
C GLU A 142 13.90 1.27 -0.64
N ILE A 143 12.84 0.56 -0.23
CA ILE A 143 11.68 0.22 -1.08
C ILE A 143 10.97 1.49 -1.56
N ALA A 144 10.75 2.46 -0.66
CA ALA A 144 10.08 3.71 -0.99
C ALA A 144 10.87 4.58 -1.97
N LYS A 145 12.20 4.60 -1.83
CA LYS A 145 13.09 5.32 -2.75
C LYS A 145 13.08 4.70 -4.14
N GLU A 146 13.19 3.37 -4.22
CA GLU A 146 13.22 2.69 -5.52
C GLU A 146 11.93 2.89 -6.30
N LEU A 147 10.79 2.82 -5.60
CA LEU A 147 9.47 2.97 -6.22
C LEU A 147 8.99 4.43 -6.30
N CYS A 148 9.81 5.39 -5.86
CA CYS A 148 9.46 6.82 -5.74
C CYS A 148 8.07 7.03 -5.13
N LEU A 149 7.81 6.38 -3.99
CA LEU A 149 6.50 6.46 -3.34
C LEU A 149 6.27 7.88 -2.77
N PRO A 150 5.12 8.52 -3.08
CA PRO A 150 4.78 9.77 -2.44
C PRO A 150 4.57 9.57 -0.93
N PRO A 151 4.75 10.61 -0.10
CA PRO A 151 4.72 10.48 1.36
C PRO A 151 3.41 9.89 1.89
N VAL A 152 2.29 10.14 1.21
CA VAL A 152 0.96 9.61 1.57
C VAL A 152 0.89 8.08 1.49
N LYS A 153 1.74 7.45 0.67
CA LYS A 153 1.73 6.00 0.39
C LYS A 153 2.90 5.23 1.01
N LEU A 154 3.63 5.83 1.96
CA LEU A 154 4.74 5.15 2.63
C LEU A 154 4.31 3.96 3.50
N HIS A 155 3.04 3.86 3.90
CA HIS A 155 2.52 2.68 4.59
C HIS A 155 2.63 1.40 3.75
N CYS A 156 2.64 1.51 2.41
CA CYS A 156 2.82 0.38 1.51
C CYS A 156 4.22 -0.26 1.62
N SER A 157 5.26 0.55 1.82
CA SER A 157 6.62 0.04 2.02
C SER A 157 6.84 -0.48 3.43
N MET A 158 6.18 0.12 4.44
CA MET A 158 6.16 -0.41 5.81
C MET A 158 5.53 -1.81 5.88
N LEU A 159 4.39 -2.00 5.19
CA LEU A 159 3.73 -3.30 5.11
C LEU A 159 4.66 -4.38 4.53
N ALA A 160 5.46 -4.03 3.51
CA ALA A 160 6.42 -4.94 2.90
C ALA A 160 7.56 -5.32 3.87
N GLU A 161 8.11 -4.35 4.59
CA GLU A 161 9.12 -4.56 5.63
C GLU A 161 8.60 -5.46 6.77
N ASP A 162 7.39 -5.19 7.25
CA ASP A 162 6.78 -5.99 8.31
C ASP A 162 6.51 -7.42 7.85
N ALA A 163 6.10 -7.59 6.58
CA ALA A 163 5.85 -8.90 6.00
C ALA A 163 7.09 -9.80 5.98
N ILE A 164 8.26 -9.25 5.58
CA ILE A 164 9.50 -10.03 5.53
C ILE A 164 9.97 -10.40 6.94
N LYS A 165 9.93 -9.48 7.90
CA LYS A 165 10.29 -9.76 9.29
C LYS A 165 9.37 -10.82 9.91
N SER A 166 8.07 -10.73 9.66
CA SER A 166 7.08 -11.72 10.10
C SER A 166 7.36 -13.11 9.48
N ALA A 167 7.65 -13.18 8.19
CA ALA A 167 7.97 -14.43 7.49
C ALA A 167 9.25 -15.09 8.02
N ILE A 168 10.29 -14.30 8.27
CA ILE A 168 11.55 -14.77 8.85
C ILE A 168 11.35 -15.24 10.31
N SER A 169 10.59 -14.48 11.10
CA SER A 169 10.25 -14.88 12.48
C SER A 169 9.52 -16.22 12.51
N ASN A 170 8.54 -16.43 11.61
CA ASN A 170 7.81 -17.69 11.49
C ASN A 170 8.73 -18.86 11.11
N TYR A 171 9.72 -18.65 10.24
CA TYR A 171 10.73 -19.66 9.91
C TYR A 171 11.57 -20.04 11.14
N TYR A 172 11.99 -19.06 11.96
CA TYR A 172 12.72 -19.34 13.20
C TYR A 172 11.89 -20.06 14.27
N THR A 173 10.58 -19.79 14.34
CA THR A 173 9.68 -20.54 15.24
C THR A 173 9.59 -22.02 14.85
N LYS A 174 9.62 -22.33 13.55
CA LYS A 174 9.61 -23.71 13.04
C LYS A 174 10.97 -24.40 13.20
N ASN A 175 12.06 -23.64 13.07
CA ASN A 175 13.44 -24.15 13.10
C ASN A 175 14.23 -23.50 14.25
N PRO A 176 14.06 -23.95 15.50
CA PRO A 176 14.72 -23.34 16.67
C PRO A 176 16.24 -23.46 16.65
N ASN A 177 16.80 -24.38 15.86
CA ASN A 177 18.23 -24.60 15.71
C ASN A 177 18.88 -23.70 14.64
N ALA A 178 18.10 -22.94 13.87
CA ALA A 178 18.65 -22.02 12.88
C ALA A 178 19.28 -20.80 13.57
N ARG A 179 20.43 -20.34 13.07
CA ARG A 179 21.13 -19.14 13.59
C ARG A 179 20.17 -17.95 13.57
N ARG A 180 19.77 -17.46 14.76
CA ARG A 180 18.92 -16.28 14.88
C ARG A 180 19.68 -15.07 14.34
N THR A 181 18.96 -14.28 13.56
CA THR A 181 19.43 -12.99 13.06
C THR A 181 18.98 -11.90 14.01
N ASP A 182 19.78 -10.86 14.17
CA ASP A 182 19.38 -9.65 14.88
C ASP A 182 18.31 -8.91 14.04
N LEU A 183 17.05 -9.29 14.24
CA LEU A 183 15.88 -8.80 13.51
C LEU A 183 15.57 -7.31 13.77
N GLY A 184 16.23 -6.72 14.78
CA GLY A 184 16.18 -5.31 15.06
C GLY A 184 17.58 -4.74 14.94
N GLY A 185 17.82 -3.86 13.97
CA GLY A 185 18.98 -2.96 13.97
C GLY A 185 19.02 -2.00 15.18
N THR A 186 18.32 -2.31 16.27
CA THR A 186 18.25 -1.63 17.56
C THR A 186 18.93 -2.42 18.69
N SER A 187 19.49 -3.61 18.41
CA SER A 187 20.24 -4.40 19.40
C SER A 187 21.73 -4.05 19.47
N ALA A 188 22.19 -2.99 18.81
CA ALA A 188 23.42 -2.36 19.26
C ALA A 188 23.09 -1.76 20.62
N ALA A 189 23.55 -2.40 21.70
CA ALA A 189 23.56 -1.78 23.02
C ALA A 189 24.10 -0.36 22.84
N LEU A 190 23.32 0.65 23.23
CA LEU A 190 23.81 2.02 23.29
C LEU A 190 25.18 1.99 23.99
N PRO A 191 26.25 2.52 23.38
CA PRO A 191 27.52 2.62 24.09
C PRO A 191 27.23 3.35 25.40
N LYS A 192 27.70 2.80 26.52
CA LYS A 192 27.65 3.50 27.80
C LYS A 192 28.44 4.79 27.61
N VAL A 193 27.72 5.90 27.43
CA VAL A 193 28.30 7.22 27.58
C VAL A 193 28.57 7.35 29.07
N GLU A 194 29.81 7.11 29.45
CA GLU A 194 30.29 7.50 30.78
C GLU A 194 30.20 9.03 30.83
N VAL A 195 29.19 9.51 31.54
CA VAL A 195 29.12 10.91 31.93
C VAL A 195 30.21 11.07 32.99
N GLU A 196 31.40 11.48 32.58
CA GLU A 196 32.36 12.10 33.49
C GLU A 196 31.68 13.34 34.05
N VAL A 197 31.16 13.20 35.28
CA VAL A 197 30.81 14.34 36.12
C VAL A 197 32.13 14.95 36.54
N GLU A 198 32.65 15.89 35.73
CA GLU A 198 33.66 16.82 36.20
C GLU A 198 33.07 17.56 37.40
N THR A 199 33.49 17.16 38.59
CA THR A 199 33.21 17.86 39.84
C THR A 199 33.82 19.25 39.74
N ILE A 200 32.96 20.24 39.51
CA ILE A 200 33.27 21.65 39.66
C ILE A 200 33.57 21.85 41.15
N THR A 201 34.85 21.86 41.50
CA THR A 201 35.32 22.26 42.83
C THR A 201 34.95 23.72 43.07
N GLU A 202 34.04 23.96 44.01
CA GLU A 202 33.71 25.29 44.50
C GLU A 202 34.96 25.99 45.08
N PRO A 203 35.19 27.28 44.79
CA PRO A 203 36.29 28.02 45.38
C PRO A 203 35.98 28.36 46.85
N LYS A 204 36.92 27.97 47.72
CA LYS A 204 36.97 28.28 49.14
C LYS A 204 36.98 29.81 49.34
N VAL A 205 35.87 30.36 49.83
CA VAL A 205 35.77 31.76 50.27
C VAL A 205 36.73 31.95 51.45
N ALA A 206 37.75 32.78 51.25
CA ALA A 206 38.65 33.24 52.30
C ALA A 206 37.93 34.30 53.14
N THR A 207 37.62 33.97 54.39
CA THR A 207 37.22 34.94 55.42
C THR A 207 38.47 35.68 55.90
N ALA A 208 38.44 37.01 55.79
CA ALA A 208 39.28 37.94 56.52
C ALA A 208 38.58 38.34 57.82
#